data_AF-A0A2V5N969-F1
#
_entry.id   AF-A0A2V5N969-F1
#
_cell.length_a   1.000
_cell.length_b   1.000
_cell.length_c   1.000
_cell.angle_alpha   90.00
_cell.angle_beta   90.00
_cell.angle_gamma   90.00
#
_symmetry.space_group_name_H-M   'P 1'
#
loop_
_entity.id
_entity.type
_entity.pdbx_description
1 polymer ?
#
loop_
_entity_poly.entity_id
_entity_poly.type
_entity_poly.pdbx_seq_one_letter_code
_entity_poly.pdbx_strand_id
1 'polypeptide(L)'
;MLKSILFARALGFRFNHPNMKSSRFIAPIAIASFLASCTAPEVAPSLNRSTTARESAAFSQPPQDRPGLGTKWGETRISRVASTAFERASKQPLAVAAINYNDAAGIRAMAGAVEWRRGWPLLRSPAGSLISVGLRDQSGKFLPGLSIGDRWFVAGEEGRRYSIVVRNRSDLRLEIVLSVDGLDVIDGRTASFGKRGYLIDPYRQLVVEGFRQSTEAVAAFRFGPVRESYANQKYGDTRNVGVIGIAIFNERGTNPWTDREVKKRLKADPFPGRFATP
;
A
#
# COMPACT_ATOMS: atom_id res chain seq x y z
N MET A 1 -26.81 -52.22 -0.93
CA MET A 1 -25.69 -52.31 -1.89
C MET A 1 -24.45 -51.73 -1.25
N LEU A 2 -23.62 -52.61 -0.69
CA LEU A 2 -22.28 -52.35 -0.18
C LEU A 2 -21.29 -52.29 -1.34
N LYS A 3 -20.23 -51.48 -1.26
CA LYS A 3 -18.90 -51.84 -1.78
C LYS A 3 -17.81 -51.00 -1.11
N SER A 4 -17.22 -51.61 -0.09
CA SER A 4 -15.88 -51.35 0.44
C SER A 4 -14.83 -51.83 -0.58
N ILE A 5 -13.72 -51.09 -0.75
CA ILE A 5 -12.42 -51.67 -1.11
C ILE A 5 -11.32 -50.90 -0.35
N LEU A 6 -10.40 -51.68 0.20
CA LEU A 6 -9.34 -51.39 1.17
C LEU A 6 -7.97 -51.60 0.51
N PHE A 7 -6.92 -51.05 1.15
CA PHE A 7 -5.48 -51.35 1.08
C PHE A 7 -4.62 -50.95 -0.15
N ALA A 8 -3.57 -50.15 0.12
CA ALA A 8 -2.17 -50.65 0.18
C ALA A 8 -1.18 -49.61 0.78
N ARG A 9 -0.31 -50.06 1.69
CA ARG A 9 0.88 -49.37 2.23
C ARG A 9 2.11 -49.73 1.38
N ALA A 10 3.06 -48.82 1.22
CA ALA A 10 4.52 -49.06 1.15
C ALA A 10 5.24 -47.71 1.17
N LEU A 11 5.97 -47.38 2.24
CA LEU A 11 7.44 -47.49 2.42
C LEU A 11 8.23 -46.35 1.75
N GLY A 12 9.12 -45.74 2.54
CA GLY A 12 9.71 -44.42 2.31
C GLY A 12 11.01 -44.42 1.53
N PHE A 13 11.59 -43.23 1.35
CA PHE A 13 13.03 -43.02 1.20
C PHE A 13 13.37 -41.54 1.41
N ARG A 14 14.28 -41.27 2.36
CA ARG A 14 14.99 -39.99 2.53
C ARG A 14 16.05 -39.89 1.43
N PHE A 15 16.26 -38.71 0.85
CA PHE A 15 17.58 -38.33 0.36
C PHE A 15 17.90 -36.87 0.65
N ASN A 16 19.08 -36.71 1.22
CA ASN A 16 19.82 -35.50 1.56
C ASN A 16 20.92 -35.31 0.49
N HIS A 17 21.52 -34.11 0.39
CA HIS A 17 22.82 -33.73 -0.22
C HIS A 17 22.73 -32.53 -1.20
N PRO A 18 23.84 -31.80 -1.49
CA PRO A 18 24.79 -31.18 -0.56
C PRO A 18 25.26 -29.78 -1.02
N ASN A 19 26.12 -29.20 -0.20
CA ASN A 19 26.89 -27.96 -0.38
C ASN A 19 28.19 -28.25 -1.15
N MET A 20 28.64 -27.40 -2.08
CA MET A 20 30.00 -27.49 -2.66
C MET A 20 30.59 -26.11 -2.98
N LYS A 21 31.77 -25.89 -2.39
CA LYS A 21 32.75 -24.81 -2.64
C LYS A 21 33.84 -25.31 -3.61
N SER A 22 34.45 -24.42 -4.40
CA SER A 22 35.88 -24.37 -4.79
C SER A 22 36.08 -23.18 -5.77
N SER A 23 37.00 -22.20 -5.62
CA SER A 23 38.48 -22.17 -5.48
C SER A 23 39.20 -22.57 -6.78
N ARG A 24 39.68 -21.65 -7.64
CA ARG A 24 40.92 -20.81 -7.65
C ARG A 24 42.11 -21.45 -8.41
N PHE A 25 42.92 -20.54 -9.02
CA PHE A 25 44.24 -20.68 -9.68
C PHE A 25 44.17 -21.18 -11.13
N ILE A 26 44.89 -20.63 -12.13
CA ILE A 26 46.35 -20.49 -12.28
C ILE A 26 46.66 -19.41 -13.37
N ALA A 27 47.82 -18.74 -13.27
CA ALA A 27 48.50 -17.91 -14.30
C ALA A 27 49.83 -18.61 -14.73
N PRO A 28 50.78 -18.05 -15.52
CA PRO A 28 50.83 -17.03 -16.59
C PRO A 28 51.65 -17.51 -17.85
N ILE A 29 52.01 -16.61 -18.80
CA ILE A 29 53.36 -16.40 -19.43
C ILE A 29 53.36 -16.01 -20.94
N ALA A 30 54.06 -14.88 -21.20
CA ALA A 30 54.91 -14.41 -22.33
C ALA A 30 54.49 -14.26 -23.82
N ILE A 31 54.56 -12.99 -24.28
CA ILE A 31 55.36 -12.37 -25.37
C ILE A 31 55.64 -13.15 -26.68
N ALA A 32 55.24 -12.56 -27.83
CA ALA A 32 56.07 -12.48 -29.04
C ALA A 32 55.53 -11.43 -30.04
N SER A 33 56.43 -10.60 -30.57
CA SER A 33 56.22 -9.60 -31.63
C SER A 33 56.26 -10.22 -33.02
N PHE A 34 55.48 -9.71 -33.99
CA PHE A 34 55.79 -9.87 -35.41
C PHE A 34 55.29 -8.67 -36.24
N LEU A 35 56.21 -8.13 -37.03
CA LEU A 35 56.02 -7.10 -38.06
C LEU A 35 55.32 -7.71 -39.28
N ALA A 36 54.41 -6.97 -39.92
CA ALA A 36 53.93 -7.30 -41.26
C ALA A 36 53.64 -6.03 -42.07
N SER A 37 54.08 -6.10 -43.32
CA SER A 37 54.38 -5.04 -44.28
C SER A 37 53.20 -4.22 -44.81
N CYS A 38 53.58 -3.01 -45.24
CA CYS A 38 52.89 -2.13 -46.17
C CYS A 38 52.58 -2.83 -47.50
N THR A 39 51.38 -2.58 -48.07
CA THR A 39 51.15 -2.00 -49.42
C THR A 39 49.67 -2.09 -49.78
N ALA A 40 49.00 -0.93 -50.00
CA ALA A 40 47.82 -0.80 -50.85
C ALA A 40 47.74 0.66 -51.37
N PRO A 41 47.27 0.89 -52.61
CA PRO A 41 47.51 2.12 -53.36
C PRO A 41 46.50 3.25 -53.05
N GLU A 42 46.97 4.46 -53.30
CA GLU A 42 46.25 5.74 -53.27
C GLU A 42 45.56 6.00 -54.63
N VAL A 43 44.25 6.27 -54.64
CA VAL A 43 43.57 7.18 -55.59
C VAL A 43 42.33 7.77 -54.91
N ALA A 44 42.32 9.09 -54.69
CA ALA A 44 41.14 9.91 -54.35
C ALA A 44 40.40 10.33 -55.65
N PRO A 45 39.12 10.77 -55.63
CA PRO A 45 38.84 12.11 -55.13
C PRO A 45 37.51 12.29 -54.36
N SER A 46 37.51 13.38 -53.61
CA SER A 46 36.43 14.08 -52.94
C SER A 46 35.05 14.09 -53.63
N LEU A 47 33.99 13.89 -52.85
CA LEU A 47 32.78 14.74 -52.78
C LEU A 47 31.89 14.32 -51.59
N ASN A 48 31.21 15.29 -50.99
CA ASN A 48 30.29 15.20 -49.85
C ASN A 48 30.89 15.03 -48.43
N ARG A 49 31.58 16.08 -47.99
CA ARG A 49 31.55 16.47 -46.57
C ARG A 49 30.28 17.27 -46.32
N SER A 50 29.23 16.64 -45.79
CA SER A 50 28.21 17.22 -44.90
C SER A 50 27.11 16.20 -44.59
N THR A 51 26.66 16.21 -43.34
CA THR A 51 25.39 15.66 -42.82
C THR A 51 25.16 14.14 -42.78
N THR A 52 25.84 13.42 -41.88
CA THR A 52 25.27 12.20 -41.23
C THR A 52 25.80 11.94 -39.81
N ALA A 53 26.28 12.96 -39.10
CA ALA A 53 26.72 12.85 -37.69
C ALA A 53 25.82 13.64 -36.71
N ARG A 54 24.54 13.82 -37.04
CA ARG A 54 23.61 14.60 -36.20
C ARG A 54 22.24 13.94 -35.95
N GLU A 55 22.15 12.62 -36.09
CA GLU A 55 20.87 11.92 -36.01
C GLU A 55 20.81 10.82 -34.94
N SER A 56 21.61 10.95 -33.87
CA SER A 56 21.55 10.04 -32.70
C SER A 56 21.30 10.76 -31.38
N ALA A 57 20.96 12.06 -31.43
CA ALA A 57 20.53 12.84 -30.25
C ALA A 57 19.01 13.11 -30.26
N ALA A 58 18.24 12.32 -31.03
CA ALA A 58 16.79 12.41 -31.07
C ALA A 58 16.19 11.69 -29.85
N PHE A 59 15.94 12.49 -28.81
CA PHE A 59 14.90 12.30 -27.80
C PHE A 59 14.96 11.02 -26.96
N SER A 60 15.88 10.98 -25.99
CA SER A 60 15.45 10.51 -24.67
C SER A 60 14.42 11.54 -24.15
N GLN A 61 13.15 11.38 -24.54
CA GLN A 61 12.10 12.13 -23.87
C GLN A 61 12.23 11.80 -22.38
N PRO A 62 12.23 12.80 -21.48
CA PRO A 62 12.08 12.50 -20.06
C PRO A 62 10.85 11.60 -19.90
N PRO A 63 10.87 10.61 -18.99
CA PRO A 63 9.74 9.71 -18.78
C PRO A 63 8.47 10.55 -18.70
N GLN A 64 7.49 10.26 -19.57
CA GLN A 64 6.26 11.03 -19.57
C GLN A 64 5.66 11.00 -18.16
N ASP A 65 5.31 12.19 -17.65
CA ASP A 65 4.70 12.33 -16.35
C ASP A 65 3.45 11.45 -16.30
N ARG A 66 3.49 10.41 -15.47
CA ARG A 66 2.31 9.59 -15.24
C ARG A 66 1.22 10.49 -14.64
N PRO A 67 0.05 10.62 -15.29
CA PRO A 67 -0.99 11.53 -14.83
C PRO A 67 -1.56 11.08 -13.48
N GLY A 68 -2.04 12.06 -12.71
CA GLY A 68 -2.73 11.87 -11.45
C GLY A 68 -1.95 12.35 -10.22
N LEU A 69 -2.55 12.11 -9.06
CA LEU A 69 -2.01 12.56 -7.77
C LEU A 69 -1.38 11.41 -6.96
N GLY A 70 -0.26 11.72 -6.33
CA GLY A 70 0.29 11.02 -5.18
C GLY A 70 0.41 11.95 -3.97
N THR A 71 1.12 11.50 -2.95
CA THR A 71 1.39 12.25 -1.73
C THR A 71 2.85 12.65 -1.64
N LYS A 72 3.09 13.93 -1.40
CA LYS A 72 4.39 14.49 -1.06
C LYS A 72 4.42 15.06 0.36
N TRP A 73 5.63 15.25 0.85
CA TRP A 73 5.88 15.82 2.16
C TRP A 73 5.58 17.32 2.14
N GLY A 74 4.83 17.79 3.13
CA GLY A 74 4.62 19.19 3.41
C GLY A 74 5.47 19.68 4.57
N GLU A 75 5.05 20.81 5.11
CA GLU A 75 5.65 21.42 6.29
C GLU A 75 5.50 20.54 7.54
N THR A 76 6.42 20.73 8.50
CA THR A 76 6.31 20.15 9.83
C THR A 76 5.11 20.74 10.58
N ARG A 77 4.35 19.88 11.26
CA ARG A 77 3.25 20.24 12.16
C ARG A 77 3.39 19.55 13.50
N ILE A 78 2.97 20.24 14.54
CA ILE A 78 2.86 19.67 15.89
C ILE A 78 1.73 18.62 15.87
N SER A 79 2.07 17.39 16.21
CA SER A 79 1.16 16.25 16.32
C SER A 79 1.71 15.27 17.36
N ARG A 80 1.25 15.44 18.60
CA ARG A 80 1.74 14.68 19.76
C ARG A 80 1.05 13.33 19.89
N VAL A 81 1.82 12.29 20.18
CA VAL A 81 1.32 10.95 20.52
C VAL A 81 2.06 10.40 21.72
N ALA A 82 1.40 9.47 22.41
CA ALA A 82 2.01 8.65 23.44
C ALA A 82 1.85 7.18 23.07
N SER A 83 2.77 6.35 23.54
CA SER A 83 2.66 4.90 23.43
C SER A 83 1.89 4.33 24.61
N THR A 84 1.09 3.30 24.36
CA THR A 84 0.42 2.52 25.39
C THR A 84 0.40 1.05 24.97
N ALA A 85 0.30 0.15 25.96
CA ALA A 85 0.18 -1.26 25.71
C ALA A 85 -1.09 -1.56 24.88
N PHE A 86 -0.93 -2.48 23.93
CA PHE A 86 -1.99 -3.06 23.12
C PHE A 86 -1.44 -4.35 22.53
N GLU A 87 -2.12 -5.47 22.76
CA GLU A 87 -1.79 -6.76 22.20
C GLU A 87 -2.88 -7.18 21.21
N ARG A 88 -2.52 -7.51 19.98
CA ARG A 88 -3.50 -7.92 18.97
C ARG A 88 -4.12 -9.26 19.31
N ALA A 89 -5.40 -9.40 19.00
CA ALA A 89 -6.07 -10.70 19.02
C ALA A 89 -5.52 -11.67 17.95
N SER A 90 -5.05 -11.15 16.81
CA SER A 90 -4.52 -11.94 15.68
C SER A 90 -3.42 -11.18 14.93
N LYS A 91 -2.56 -11.92 14.22
CA LYS A 91 -1.59 -11.35 13.27
C LYS A 91 -2.27 -10.87 11.98
N GLN A 92 -3.46 -11.40 11.67
CA GLN A 92 -4.27 -10.96 10.54
C GLN A 92 -5.22 -9.83 10.98
N PRO A 93 -5.45 -8.81 10.13
CA PRO A 93 -6.39 -7.75 10.46
C PRO A 93 -7.82 -8.30 10.57
N LEU A 94 -8.58 -7.75 11.51
CA LEU A 94 -10.01 -8.00 11.63
C LEU A 94 -10.77 -7.50 10.39
N ALA A 95 -10.30 -6.38 9.82
CA ALA A 95 -10.85 -5.80 8.61
C ALA A 95 -9.81 -4.95 7.89
N VAL A 96 -9.97 -4.80 6.58
CA VAL A 96 -9.16 -3.91 5.73
C VAL A 96 -10.08 -2.97 4.97
N ALA A 97 -9.66 -1.72 4.82
CA ALA A 97 -10.31 -0.72 3.98
C ALA A 97 -9.25 0.02 3.13
N ALA A 98 -9.71 0.63 2.04
CA ALA A 98 -8.85 1.44 1.18
C ALA A 98 -9.59 2.69 0.69
N ILE A 99 -8.85 3.79 0.57
CA ILE A 99 -9.28 5.01 -0.11
C ILE A 99 -8.39 5.17 -1.33
N ASN A 100 -8.99 5.37 -2.48
CA ASN A 100 -8.27 5.77 -3.68
C ASN A 100 -8.42 7.29 -3.77
N TYR A 101 -7.37 8.00 -4.15
CA TYR A 101 -7.44 9.43 -4.39
C TYR A 101 -6.76 9.77 -5.70
N ASN A 102 -7.27 10.80 -6.36
CA ASN A 102 -6.70 11.33 -7.60
C ASN A 102 -7.21 12.75 -7.82
N ASP A 103 -6.74 13.44 -8.86
CA ASP A 103 -7.35 14.70 -9.28
C ASP A 103 -8.73 14.46 -9.91
N ALA A 104 -9.51 15.53 -10.06
CA ALA A 104 -10.87 15.43 -10.61
C ALA A 104 -10.90 14.92 -12.06
N ALA A 105 -9.87 15.17 -12.87
CA ALA A 105 -9.79 14.67 -14.24
C ALA A 105 -9.53 13.16 -14.27
N GLY A 106 -8.59 12.68 -13.45
CA GLY A 106 -8.28 11.27 -13.26
C GLY A 106 -9.48 10.49 -12.72
N ILE A 107 -10.23 11.04 -11.76
CA ILE A 107 -11.46 10.39 -11.30
C ILE A 107 -12.53 10.37 -12.39
N ARG A 108 -12.74 11.45 -13.15
CA ARG A 108 -13.68 11.43 -14.29
C ARG A 108 -13.28 10.38 -15.33
N ALA A 109 -12.00 10.24 -15.62
CA ALA A 109 -11.48 9.22 -16.54
C ALA A 109 -11.71 7.80 -16.02
N MET A 110 -11.64 7.58 -14.70
CA MET A 110 -11.88 6.28 -14.07
C MET A 110 -13.36 5.95 -13.83
N ALA A 111 -14.19 6.97 -13.59
CA ALA A 111 -15.53 6.82 -13.02
C ALA A 111 -16.67 7.15 -13.98
N GLY A 112 -16.40 7.88 -15.07
CA GLY A 112 -17.45 8.49 -15.88
C GLY A 112 -18.18 9.62 -15.15
N ALA A 113 -19.37 9.98 -15.64
CA ALA A 113 -20.20 11.04 -15.08
C ALA A 113 -20.99 10.54 -13.86
N VAL A 114 -20.35 10.48 -12.69
CA VAL A 114 -20.99 10.09 -11.42
C VAL A 114 -21.07 11.30 -10.47
N GLU A 115 -22.15 11.39 -9.71
CA GLU A 115 -22.39 12.46 -8.75
C GLU A 115 -21.42 12.39 -7.55
N TRP A 116 -20.78 13.53 -7.25
CA TRP A 116 -19.86 13.66 -6.12
C TRP A 116 -20.61 13.77 -4.79
N ARG A 117 -20.21 12.98 -3.79
CA ARG A 117 -20.74 13.08 -2.43
C ARG A 117 -19.69 13.67 -1.48
N ARG A 118 -20.10 14.62 -0.65
CA ARG A 118 -19.27 15.15 0.44
C ARG A 118 -19.69 14.49 1.75
N GLY A 119 -18.76 13.82 2.43
CA GLY A 119 -19.03 13.18 3.71
C GLY A 119 -18.21 11.91 3.94
N TRP A 120 -18.61 11.13 4.93
CA TRP A 120 -18.01 9.82 5.19
C TRP A 120 -18.40 8.84 4.08
N PRO A 121 -17.44 8.11 3.49
CA PRO A 121 -17.75 6.98 2.63
C PRO A 121 -18.47 5.88 3.39
N LEU A 122 -19.30 5.17 2.63
CA LEU A 122 -19.80 3.87 3.06
C LEU A 122 -18.71 2.84 2.80
N LEU A 123 -17.94 2.51 3.85
CA LEU A 123 -17.07 1.34 3.84
C LEU A 123 -17.92 0.07 3.87
N ARG A 124 -17.44 -1.00 3.22
CA ARG A 124 -18.09 -2.31 3.28
C ARG A 124 -17.83 -2.98 4.63
N SER A 125 -18.78 -3.82 5.05
CA SER A 125 -18.59 -4.71 6.19
C SER A 125 -17.45 -5.70 5.93
N PRO A 126 -16.67 -6.08 6.96
CA PRO A 126 -16.79 -5.67 8.36
C PRO A 126 -16.14 -4.31 8.69
N ALA A 127 -15.38 -3.69 7.79
CA ALA A 127 -14.69 -2.43 8.10
C ALA A 127 -15.68 -1.28 8.41
N GLY A 128 -16.77 -1.18 7.67
CA GLY A 128 -17.77 -0.12 7.85
C GLY A 128 -18.61 -0.22 9.12
N SER A 129 -18.69 -1.39 9.75
CA SER A 129 -19.29 -1.54 11.08
C SER A 129 -18.31 -1.15 12.20
N LEU A 130 -17.00 -1.22 11.95
CA LEU A 130 -15.96 -0.91 12.92
C LEU A 130 -15.55 0.57 12.89
N ILE A 131 -15.38 1.14 11.70
CA ILE A 131 -14.89 2.51 11.54
C ILE A 131 -15.64 3.27 10.45
N SER A 132 -15.58 4.60 10.52
CA SER A 132 -15.71 5.48 9.36
C SER A 132 -14.36 6.13 9.07
N VAL A 133 -13.99 6.27 7.80
CA VAL A 133 -12.73 6.91 7.40
C VAL A 133 -13.00 7.98 6.36
N GLY A 134 -12.33 9.14 6.40
CA GLY A 134 -12.47 10.15 5.34
C GLY A 134 -11.29 11.09 5.27
N LEU A 135 -11.20 11.87 4.19
CA LEU A 135 -10.15 12.87 4.01
C LEU A 135 -10.71 14.27 4.22
N ARG A 136 -10.01 15.12 4.98
CA ARG A 136 -10.36 16.53 5.17
C ARG A 136 -9.31 17.45 4.55
N ASP A 137 -9.76 18.56 3.98
CA ASP A 137 -8.88 19.64 3.53
C ASP A 137 -8.35 20.49 4.71
N GLN A 138 -7.52 21.51 4.40
CA GLN A 138 -6.99 22.41 5.42
C GLN A 138 -8.04 23.27 6.15
N SER A 139 -9.26 23.39 5.62
CA SER A 139 -10.38 24.07 6.28
C SER A 139 -11.15 23.15 7.23
N GLY A 140 -10.80 21.86 7.28
CA GLY A 140 -11.48 20.84 8.07
C GLY A 140 -12.72 20.24 7.39
N LYS A 141 -13.00 20.64 6.14
CA LYS A 141 -14.12 20.09 5.37
C LYS A 141 -13.72 18.77 4.72
N PHE A 142 -14.65 17.81 4.67
CA PHE A 142 -14.41 16.57 3.95
C PHE A 142 -14.26 16.83 2.45
N LEU A 143 -13.21 16.25 1.87
CA LEU A 143 -12.99 16.24 0.43
C LEU A 143 -14.13 15.50 -0.27
N PRO A 144 -14.53 15.95 -1.48
CA PRO A 144 -15.55 15.26 -2.26
C PRO A 144 -15.04 13.89 -2.69
N GLY A 145 -15.90 12.88 -2.60
CA GLY A 145 -15.59 11.54 -3.06
C GLY A 145 -16.79 10.84 -3.68
N LEU A 146 -16.54 9.71 -4.31
CA LEU A 146 -17.55 8.87 -4.94
C LEU A 146 -17.18 7.39 -4.77
N SER A 147 -18.20 6.54 -4.72
CA SER A 147 -18.01 5.09 -4.61
C SER A 147 -18.30 4.45 -5.97
N ILE A 148 -17.35 3.66 -6.48
CA ILE A 148 -17.49 2.86 -7.70
C ILE A 148 -17.28 1.40 -7.32
N GLY A 149 -18.36 0.62 -7.36
CA GLY A 149 -18.34 -0.79 -6.93
C GLY A 149 -17.88 -0.95 -5.47
N ASP A 150 -16.67 -1.47 -5.30
CA ASP A 150 -16.02 -1.73 -4.01
C ASP A 150 -15.05 -0.63 -3.57
N ARG A 151 -14.76 0.33 -4.45
CA ARG A 151 -13.69 1.31 -4.25
C ARG A 151 -14.29 2.68 -3.96
N TRP A 152 -13.74 3.34 -2.95
CA TRP A 152 -14.00 4.75 -2.72
C TRP A 152 -12.88 5.59 -3.35
N PHE A 153 -13.29 6.64 -4.06
CA PHE A 153 -12.41 7.61 -4.72
C PHE A 153 -12.60 9.00 -4.11
N VAL A 154 -11.52 9.71 -3.85
CA VAL A 154 -11.52 11.07 -3.29
C VAL A 154 -10.79 12.01 -4.24
N ALA A 155 -11.44 13.12 -4.61
CA ALA A 155 -10.80 14.15 -5.40
C ALA A 155 -9.92 15.04 -4.53
N GLY A 156 -8.64 15.09 -4.89
CA GLY A 156 -7.67 16.05 -4.38
C GLY A 156 -7.35 17.13 -5.41
N GLU A 157 -6.67 18.17 -4.94
CA GLU A 157 -6.07 19.21 -5.79
C GLU A 157 -4.58 19.26 -5.49
N GLU A 158 -3.75 19.32 -6.53
CA GLU A 158 -2.30 19.39 -6.38
C GLU A 158 -1.87 20.52 -5.44
N GLY A 159 -0.89 20.24 -4.60
CA GLY A 159 -0.34 21.17 -3.61
C GLY A 159 -1.21 21.36 -2.38
N ARG A 160 -2.50 20.98 -2.41
CA ARG A 160 -3.39 21.11 -1.24
C ARG A 160 -3.03 20.09 -0.17
N ARG A 161 -3.21 20.52 1.08
CA ARG A 161 -3.02 19.69 2.26
C ARG A 161 -4.28 18.89 2.52
N TYR A 162 -4.12 17.68 3.03
CA TYR A 162 -5.22 16.91 3.57
C TYR A 162 -4.84 16.19 4.86
N SER A 163 -5.85 15.70 5.58
CA SER A 163 -5.68 14.82 6.74
C SER A 163 -6.59 13.61 6.61
N ILE A 164 -6.15 12.48 7.16
CA ILE A 164 -6.95 11.26 7.25
C ILE A 164 -7.67 11.27 8.59
N VAL A 165 -8.99 11.13 8.57
CA VAL A 165 -9.81 11.06 9.77
C VAL A 165 -10.38 9.66 9.88
N VAL A 166 -10.13 8.99 11.00
CA VAL A 166 -10.68 7.67 11.31
C VAL A 166 -11.54 7.82 12.56
N ARG A 167 -12.81 7.48 12.47
CA ARG A 167 -13.73 7.42 13.61
C ARG A 167 -14.00 5.97 13.95
N ASN A 168 -13.70 5.58 15.19
CA ASN A 168 -14.14 4.30 15.73
C ASN A 168 -15.67 4.34 15.94
N ARG A 169 -16.38 3.34 15.42
CA ARG A 169 -17.84 3.17 15.56
C ARG A 169 -18.20 2.02 16.48
N SER A 170 -17.23 1.23 16.92
CA SER A 170 -17.44 0.10 17.81
C SER A 170 -17.10 0.46 19.26
N ASP A 171 -17.48 -0.47 20.13
CA ASP A 171 -17.13 -0.58 21.54
C ASP A 171 -15.73 -1.19 21.76
N LEU A 172 -15.02 -1.55 20.69
CA LEU A 172 -13.70 -2.15 20.75
C LEU A 172 -12.61 -1.08 20.74
N ARG A 173 -11.53 -1.32 21.47
CA ARG A 173 -10.28 -0.60 21.25
C ARG A 173 -9.60 -1.14 19.99
N LEU A 174 -9.29 -0.25 19.06
CA LEU A 174 -8.77 -0.63 17.74
C LEU A 174 -7.35 -0.13 17.54
N GLU A 175 -6.51 -0.96 16.93
CA GLU A 175 -5.25 -0.53 16.33
C GLU A 175 -5.44 -0.37 14.82
N ILE A 176 -5.08 0.81 14.32
CA ILE A 176 -5.21 1.21 12.92
C ILE A 176 -3.81 1.36 12.34
N VAL A 177 -3.41 0.40 11.50
CA VAL A 177 -2.19 0.50 10.68
C VAL A 177 -2.57 1.22 9.39
N LEU A 178 -1.98 2.40 9.18
CA LEU A 178 -2.28 3.26 8.04
C LEU A 178 -1.09 3.31 7.08
N SER A 179 -1.39 3.26 5.79
CA SER A 179 -0.44 3.52 4.73
C SER A 179 -0.93 4.56 3.75
N VAL A 180 0.00 5.31 3.16
CA VAL A 180 -0.25 6.25 2.07
C VAL A 180 0.79 5.95 0.99
N ASP A 181 0.34 5.73 -0.24
CA ASP A 181 1.18 5.35 -1.38
C ASP A 181 2.06 4.12 -1.12
N GLY A 182 1.56 3.18 -0.31
CA GLY A 182 2.31 1.97 0.08
C GLY A 182 3.32 2.18 1.21
N LEU A 183 3.42 3.37 1.78
CA LEU A 183 4.31 3.69 2.90
C LEU A 183 3.55 3.83 4.20
N ASP A 184 4.10 3.24 5.26
CA ASP A 184 3.57 3.35 6.61
C ASP A 184 3.67 4.80 7.10
N VAL A 185 2.57 5.32 7.66
CA VAL A 185 2.51 6.72 8.08
C VAL A 185 3.33 7.04 9.34
N ILE A 186 3.77 6.02 10.09
CA ILE A 186 4.55 6.19 11.33
C ILE A 186 6.04 6.16 11.04
N ASP A 187 6.53 5.23 10.23
CA ASP A 187 7.98 5.09 9.97
C ASP A 187 8.43 5.49 8.56
N GLY A 188 7.49 5.76 7.65
CA GLY A 188 7.78 6.15 6.26
C GLY A 188 8.51 5.07 5.44
N ARG A 189 8.47 3.80 5.86
CA ARG A 189 8.98 2.62 5.14
C ARG A 189 7.81 1.84 4.55
N THR A 190 8.08 0.87 3.67
CA THR A 190 7.06 -0.02 3.07
C THR A 190 6.08 -0.56 4.11
N ALA A 191 4.79 -0.34 3.87
CA ALA A 191 3.73 -0.76 4.78
C ALA A 191 3.63 -2.29 4.86
N SER A 192 3.27 -2.80 6.04
CA SER A 192 2.95 -4.21 6.22
C SER A 192 2.01 -4.39 7.41
N PHE A 193 1.25 -5.49 7.41
CA PHE A 193 0.38 -5.81 8.54
C PHE A 193 1.15 -6.09 9.83
N GLY A 194 2.45 -6.41 9.78
CA GLY A 194 3.26 -6.64 10.97
C GLY A 194 3.66 -5.37 11.73
N LYS A 195 3.51 -4.19 11.12
CA LYS A 195 3.85 -2.91 11.75
C LYS A 195 2.81 -2.47 12.76
N ARG A 196 3.22 -1.63 13.71
CA ARG A 196 2.34 -1.03 14.71
C ARG A 196 1.57 0.15 14.12
N GLY A 197 0.40 0.39 14.67
CA GLY A 197 -0.51 1.45 14.24
C GLY A 197 -0.89 2.41 15.35
N TYR A 198 -1.77 3.35 15.02
CA TYR A 198 -2.38 4.23 16.00
C TYR A 198 -3.51 3.51 16.74
N LEU A 199 -3.63 3.78 18.02
CA LEU A 199 -4.71 3.22 18.84
C LEU A 199 -5.87 4.21 18.92
N ILE A 200 -7.09 3.71 18.75
CA ILE A 200 -8.32 4.49 18.86
C ILE A 200 -9.22 3.80 19.86
N ASP A 201 -9.52 4.50 20.95
CA ASP A 201 -10.47 4.02 21.96
C ASP A 201 -11.91 3.97 21.39
N PRO A 202 -12.80 3.20 22.04
CA PRO A 202 -14.20 3.10 21.63
C PRO A 202 -14.85 4.45 21.34
N TYR A 203 -15.53 4.55 20.20
CA TYR A 203 -16.25 5.76 19.76
C TYR A 203 -15.41 7.04 19.59
N ARG A 204 -14.08 6.98 19.72
CA ARG A 204 -13.17 8.13 19.54
C ARG A 204 -12.76 8.31 18.07
N GLN A 205 -12.08 9.42 17.82
CA GLN A 205 -11.58 9.79 16.50
C GLN A 205 -10.06 9.99 16.52
N LEU A 206 -9.40 9.50 15.48
CA LEU A 206 -8.02 9.77 15.14
C LEU A 206 -7.96 10.71 13.93
N VAL A 207 -7.06 11.68 13.99
CA VAL A 207 -6.69 12.52 12.85
C VAL A 207 -5.21 12.34 12.58
N VAL A 208 -4.85 11.94 11.36
CA VAL A 208 -3.47 11.79 10.91
C VAL A 208 -3.20 12.85 9.85
N GLU A 209 -2.39 13.84 10.22
CA GLU A 209 -2.11 15.01 9.39
C GLU A 209 -0.90 14.83 8.48
N GLY A 210 -0.09 13.77 8.68
CA GLY A 210 1.17 13.61 7.98
C GLY A 210 1.94 12.34 8.31
N PHE A 211 3.09 12.16 7.64
CA PHE A 211 4.09 11.15 7.98
C PHE A 211 4.82 11.56 9.26
N ARG A 212 4.97 10.64 10.21
CA ARG A 212 5.59 10.96 11.50
C ARG A 212 7.09 11.21 11.36
N GLN A 213 7.56 12.28 12.02
CA GLN A 213 8.96 12.66 12.12
C GLN A 213 9.51 12.36 13.52
N SER A 214 8.68 12.51 14.55
CA SER A 214 9.00 12.25 15.96
C SER A 214 7.72 11.92 16.73
N THR A 215 7.76 11.75 18.06
CA THR A 215 6.55 11.64 18.89
C THR A 215 5.73 12.94 18.96
N GLU A 216 6.30 14.07 18.54
CA GLU A 216 5.68 15.40 18.67
C GLU A 216 5.33 16.04 17.33
N ALA A 217 5.86 15.53 16.22
CA ALA A 217 5.77 16.18 14.94
C ALA A 217 5.54 15.23 13.75
N VAL A 218 4.88 15.75 12.73
CA VAL A 218 4.63 15.09 11.44
C VAL A 218 5.02 16.02 10.28
N ALA A 219 5.45 15.46 9.16
CA ALA A 219 5.49 16.14 7.86
C ALA A 219 4.12 16.04 7.21
N ALA A 220 3.43 17.18 7.02
CA ALA A 220 2.04 17.21 6.59
C ALA A 220 1.82 16.50 5.24
N PHE A 221 0.68 15.84 5.05
CA PHE A 221 0.34 15.29 3.73
C PHE A 221 -0.05 16.41 2.77
N ARG A 222 0.50 16.36 1.55
CA ARG A 222 0.08 17.20 0.43
C ARG A 222 -0.10 16.37 -0.81
N PHE A 223 -1.14 16.66 -1.58
CA PHE A 223 -1.27 16.11 -2.92
C PHE A 223 -0.14 16.66 -3.81
N GLY A 224 0.44 15.82 -4.65
CA GLY A 224 1.49 16.17 -5.59
C GLY A 224 1.43 15.29 -6.83
N PRO A 225 2.15 15.64 -7.90
CA PRO A 225 2.19 14.81 -9.09
C PRO A 225 2.89 13.48 -8.79
N VAL A 226 2.53 12.41 -9.50
CA VAL A 226 3.06 11.04 -9.25
C VAL A 226 4.60 11.02 -9.21
N ARG A 227 5.28 11.76 -10.09
CA ARG A 227 6.74 11.88 -10.12
C ARG A 227 7.36 12.40 -8.81
N GLU A 228 6.64 13.28 -8.11
CA GLU A 228 7.06 13.90 -6.84
C GLU A 228 6.53 13.13 -5.62
N SER A 229 5.78 12.05 -5.83
CA SER A 229 5.28 11.24 -4.73
C SER A 229 6.45 10.61 -3.96
N TYR A 230 6.31 10.57 -2.64
CA TYR A 230 7.40 10.11 -1.77
C TYR A 230 7.76 8.64 -2.01
N ALA A 231 6.77 7.79 -2.32
CA ALA A 231 6.98 6.39 -2.67
C ALA A 231 7.85 6.25 -3.94
N ASN A 232 7.59 7.08 -4.95
CA ASN A 232 8.39 7.11 -6.17
C ASN A 232 9.83 7.58 -5.89
N GLN A 233 9.99 8.67 -5.15
CA GLN A 233 11.31 9.24 -4.83
C GLN A 233 12.18 8.30 -3.99
N LYS A 234 11.59 7.56 -3.06
CA LYS A 234 12.34 6.76 -2.09
C LYS A 234 12.55 5.31 -2.51
N TYR A 235 11.60 4.72 -3.24
CA TYR A 235 11.61 3.28 -3.53
C TYR A 235 11.33 2.95 -5.00
N GLY A 236 11.00 3.93 -5.85
CA GLY A 236 10.66 3.70 -7.26
C GLY A 236 9.39 2.86 -7.49
N ASP A 237 8.59 2.60 -6.44
CA ASP A 237 7.36 1.82 -6.54
C ASP A 237 6.17 2.76 -6.79
N THR A 238 5.60 2.69 -7.98
CA THR A 238 4.44 3.51 -8.39
C THR A 238 3.13 2.75 -8.35
N ARG A 239 3.13 1.46 -7.95
CA ARG A 239 1.93 0.61 -8.03
C ARG A 239 0.83 1.03 -7.06
N ASN A 240 1.22 1.57 -5.91
CA ASN A 240 0.29 1.96 -4.84
C ASN A 240 0.05 3.47 -4.75
N VAL A 241 0.59 4.26 -5.67
CA VAL A 241 0.39 5.72 -5.69
C VAL A 241 -1.09 6.03 -5.89
N GLY A 242 -1.64 6.91 -5.06
CA GLY A 242 -3.06 7.24 -5.06
C GLY A 242 -3.89 6.32 -4.15
N VAL A 243 -3.27 5.53 -3.27
CA VAL A 243 -3.97 4.60 -2.37
C VAL A 243 -3.60 4.86 -0.91
N ILE A 244 -4.62 4.95 -0.06
CA ILE A 244 -4.50 4.94 1.40
C ILE A 244 -5.04 3.61 1.90
N GLY A 245 -4.18 2.81 2.50
CA GLY A 245 -4.55 1.51 3.09
C GLY A 245 -4.83 1.65 4.58
N ILE A 246 -5.86 0.93 5.05
CA ILE A 246 -6.25 0.89 6.45
C ILE A 246 -6.41 -0.57 6.86
N ALA A 247 -5.57 -1.04 7.79
CA ALA A 247 -5.73 -2.35 8.42
C ALA A 247 -6.16 -2.16 9.89
N ILE A 248 -7.22 -2.87 10.27
CA ILE A 248 -7.89 -2.71 11.56
C ILE A 248 -7.65 -3.97 12.38
N PHE A 249 -7.13 -3.82 13.59
CA PHE A 249 -6.93 -4.91 14.54
C PHE A 249 -7.68 -4.62 15.82
N ASN A 250 -8.22 -5.65 16.44
CA ASN A 250 -8.82 -5.58 17.78
C ASN A 250 -7.86 -6.14 18.84
N GLU A 251 -8.06 -5.71 20.08
CA GLU A 251 -7.25 -6.13 21.21
C GLU A 251 -7.52 -7.60 21.59
N ARG A 252 -6.51 -8.29 22.11
CA ARG A 252 -6.63 -9.67 22.58
C ARG A 252 -7.76 -9.78 23.61
N GLY A 253 -8.57 -10.82 23.48
CA GLY A 253 -9.73 -11.05 24.35
C GLY A 253 -11.00 -10.30 23.96
N THR A 254 -10.95 -9.43 22.94
CA THR A 254 -12.12 -8.63 22.50
C THR A 254 -12.81 -9.16 21.25
N ASN A 255 -12.43 -10.35 20.75
CA ASN A 255 -13.10 -10.93 19.57
C ASN A 255 -14.54 -11.32 19.96
N PRO A 256 -15.59 -10.68 19.39
CA PRO A 256 -16.97 -11.02 19.72
C PRO A 256 -17.34 -12.43 19.24
N TRP A 257 -16.62 -12.97 18.25
CA TRP A 257 -16.85 -14.31 17.71
C TRP A 257 -15.86 -15.31 18.32
N THR A 258 -16.09 -15.67 19.57
CA THR A 258 -15.43 -16.85 20.15
C THR A 258 -16.07 -18.13 19.60
N ASP A 259 -15.32 -19.23 19.50
CA ASP A 259 -15.89 -20.54 19.11
C ASP A 259 -17.09 -20.94 19.98
N ARG A 260 -17.10 -20.52 21.25
CA ARG A 260 -18.21 -20.70 22.18
C ARG A 260 -19.44 -19.90 21.75
N GLU A 261 -19.28 -18.63 21.41
CA GLU A 261 -20.38 -17.75 20.98
C GLU A 261 -20.96 -18.17 19.62
N VAL A 262 -20.10 -18.57 18.68
CA VAL A 262 -20.53 -19.16 17.39
C VAL A 262 -21.32 -20.44 17.63
N LYS A 263 -20.83 -21.37 18.45
CA LYS A 263 -21.56 -22.60 18.81
C LYS A 263 -22.87 -22.30 19.55
N LYS A 264 -22.91 -21.30 20.42
CA LYS A 264 -24.11 -20.87 21.15
C LYS A 264 -25.18 -20.33 20.20
N ARG A 265 -24.79 -19.50 19.23
CA ARG A 265 -25.71 -18.95 18.21
C ARG A 265 -26.17 -19.99 17.20
N LEU A 266 -25.30 -20.88 16.75
CA LEU A 266 -25.68 -21.99 15.88
C LEU A 266 -26.64 -22.98 16.57
N LYS A 267 -26.61 -23.05 17.89
CA LYS A 267 -27.53 -23.85 18.71
C LYS A 267 -28.71 -23.06 19.27
N ALA A 268 -28.83 -21.77 18.96
CA ALA A 268 -29.92 -20.95 19.46
C ALA A 268 -31.22 -21.37 18.77
N ASP A 269 -32.19 -21.78 19.56
CA ASP A 269 -33.57 -22.00 19.09
C ASP A 269 -34.27 -20.64 19.04
N PRO A 270 -34.77 -20.18 17.88
CA PRO A 270 -35.51 -18.92 17.78
C PRO A 270 -36.88 -18.95 18.49
N PHE A 271 -37.36 -20.12 18.92
CA PHE A 271 -38.61 -20.27 19.68
C PHE A 271 -38.43 -21.15 20.93
N PRO A 272 -37.59 -20.75 21.89
CA PRO A 272 -37.31 -21.55 23.08
C PRO A 272 -38.48 -21.44 24.06
N GLY A 273 -39.51 -22.27 23.89
CA GLY A 273 -40.68 -22.34 24.78
C GLY A 273 -41.85 -21.43 24.37
N ARG A 274 -43.07 -21.81 24.82
CA ARG A 274 -44.34 -21.21 24.38
C ARG A 274 -44.77 -19.97 25.16
N PHE A 275 -44.13 -19.65 26.28
CA PHE A 275 -44.55 -18.58 27.20
C PHE A 275 -43.34 -17.91 27.87
N ALA A 276 -43.45 -16.60 28.14
CA ALA A 276 -42.48 -15.86 28.95
C ALA A 276 -42.77 -16.10 30.45
N THR A 277 -41.73 -16.44 31.22
CA THR A 277 -41.80 -16.55 32.68
C THR A 277 -41.36 -15.21 33.30
N PRO A 278 -42.12 -14.62 34.24
CA PRO A 278 -41.78 -13.33 34.86
C PRO A 278 -40.53 -13.40 35.76
#